data_AF-A0A932VS24-F1
#
_entry.id   AF-A0A932VS24-F1
#
_cell.length_a   1.000
_cell.length_b   1.000
_cell.length_c   1.000
_cell.angle_alpha   90.00
_cell.angle_beta   90.00
_cell.angle_gamma   90.00
#
_symmetry.space_group_name_H-M   'P 1'
#
loop_
_entity.id
_entity.type
_entity.pdbx_description
1 polymer ?
#
loop_
_entity_poly.entity_id
_entity_poly.type
_entity_poly.pdbx_seq_one_letter_code
_entity_poly.pdbx_strand_id
1 'polypeptide(L)'
;MSLITQIFQIGLNASLEAFFRVYPIVFIIAISIFFWRVWKRYIKSFFISKLEWVMLEITLPKETFKSPKAMEIVLGAFHQAPGINVYEENYLGNVRPWSSLEIASIDGHVHFFIRIIKKYRVAVETHIYSQYPTAEIHEVQDYVYGVPYLKKDSGWQLFGTEFKFTKEDAYPIKTYVDYGLDKDPKEEFKVDPMTSALEFMGSVGPGEQVWFQILIMAAQKRFRKPGTFFETQDWVGDSKKLLDTLMKRDKLKDAVMLSNEILLSPGERSVVEAIERQISKLGFDCGIRVIYLAEKDKFNPSNISGLMSVVKQYNSLNLNGFKPARTTSYDPWQDPFGKKLPKVKESLFEAFCKRGWFYPPYSRLPFVLNTEELATIYHFPGAVAATPTFARSESKRGEAPVNLPI
;
A
#
# COMPACT_ATOMS: atom_id res chain seq x y z
N MET A 1 -25.28 -61.21 22.94
CA MET A 1 -24.47 -60.11 22.33
C MET A 1 -23.12 -60.71 21.99
N SER A 2 -22.68 -60.68 20.72
CA SER A 2 -21.45 -61.37 20.31
C SER A 2 -20.22 -60.76 20.99
N LEU A 3 -19.18 -61.55 21.25
CA LEU A 3 -17.92 -61.08 21.87
C LEU A 3 -17.37 -59.81 21.18
N ILE A 4 -17.55 -59.72 19.87
CA ILE A 4 -17.18 -58.57 19.03
C ILE A 4 -17.92 -57.29 19.45
N THR A 5 -19.23 -57.36 19.69
CA THR A 5 -20.02 -56.22 20.15
C THR A 5 -19.63 -55.74 21.55
N GLN A 6 -19.17 -56.63 22.44
CA GLN A 6 -18.67 -56.24 23.76
C GLN A 6 -17.30 -55.54 23.68
N ILE A 7 -16.37 -56.08 22.89
CA ILE A 7 -15.05 -55.47 22.67
C ILE A 7 -15.20 -54.07 22.06
N PHE A 8 -16.09 -53.93 21.07
CA PHE A 8 -16.38 -52.63 20.45
C PHE A 8 -16.95 -51.63 21.47
N GLN A 9 -17.90 -52.06 22.32
CA GLN A 9 -18.48 -51.19 23.34
C GLN A 9 -17.46 -50.73 24.38
N ILE A 10 -16.55 -51.61 24.81
CA ILE A 10 -15.48 -51.28 25.75
C ILE A 10 -14.51 -50.27 25.12
N GLY A 11 -14.09 -50.50 23.87
CA GLY A 11 -13.21 -49.58 23.14
C GLY A 11 -13.84 -48.21 22.92
N LEU A 12 -15.15 -48.17 22.58
CA LEU A 12 -15.89 -46.94 22.41
C LEU A 12 -16.01 -46.16 23.74
N ASN A 13 -16.35 -46.83 24.84
CA ASN A 13 -16.45 -46.19 26.16
C ASN A 13 -15.11 -45.64 26.63
N ALA A 14 -14.01 -46.39 26.47
CA ALA A 14 -12.67 -45.91 26.82
C ALA A 14 -12.26 -44.69 25.98
N SER A 15 -12.61 -44.69 24.69
CA SER A 15 -12.35 -43.56 23.79
C SER A 15 -13.17 -42.32 24.17
N LEU A 16 -14.44 -42.51 24.53
CA LEU A 16 -15.33 -41.43 24.99
C LEU A 16 -14.85 -40.86 26.33
N GLU A 17 -14.45 -41.70 27.28
CA GLU A 17 -13.92 -41.25 28.57
C GLU A 17 -12.63 -40.42 28.40
N ALA A 18 -11.70 -40.90 27.56
CA ALA A 18 -10.50 -40.16 27.21
C ALA A 18 -10.84 -38.80 26.54
N PHE A 19 -11.80 -38.80 25.61
CA PHE A 19 -12.29 -37.57 24.98
C PHE A 19 -12.87 -36.59 25.99
N PHE A 20 -13.79 -37.02 26.87
CA PHE A 20 -14.41 -36.13 27.86
C PHE A 20 -13.44 -35.66 28.94
N ARG A 21 -12.34 -36.38 29.21
CA ARG A 21 -11.28 -35.93 30.12
C ARG A 21 -10.41 -34.83 29.48
N VAL A 22 -10.09 -34.95 28.19
CA VAL A 22 -9.20 -34.01 27.47
C VAL A 22 -9.96 -32.81 26.90
N TYR A 23 -11.21 -33.00 26.47
CA TYR A 23 -12.03 -32.00 25.80
C TYR A 23 -12.17 -30.68 26.58
N PRO A 24 -12.47 -30.67 27.91
CA PRO A 24 -12.58 -29.42 28.66
C PRO A 24 -11.28 -28.61 28.65
N ILE A 25 -10.13 -29.27 28.71
CA ILE A 25 -8.81 -28.62 28.71
C ILE A 25 -8.55 -27.97 27.34
N VAL A 26 -8.73 -28.73 26.26
CA VAL A 26 -8.57 -28.22 24.89
C VAL A 26 -9.57 -27.09 24.61
N PHE A 27 -10.79 -27.22 25.10
CA PHE A 27 -11.84 -26.22 24.95
C PHE A 27 -11.51 -24.92 25.70
N ILE A 28 -11.03 -25.00 26.95
CA ILE A 28 -10.57 -23.83 27.72
C ILE A 28 -9.41 -23.13 27.01
N ILE A 29 -8.43 -23.88 26.49
CA ILE A 29 -7.30 -23.32 25.73
C ILE A 29 -7.81 -22.62 24.47
N ALA A 30 -8.69 -23.28 23.70
CA ALA A 30 -9.26 -22.71 22.48
C ALA A 30 -10.05 -21.43 22.74
N ILE A 31 -10.89 -21.41 23.78
CA ILE A 31 -11.63 -20.21 24.20
C ILE A 31 -10.70 -19.12 24.66
N SER A 32 -9.66 -19.44 25.46
CA SER A 32 -8.70 -18.45 25.94
C SER A 32 -7.96 -17.78 24.79
N ILE A 33 -7.53 -18.56 23.79
CA ILE A 33 -6.89 -18.05 22.57
C ILE A 33 -7.88 -17.19 21.76
N PHE A 34 -9.13 -17.62 21.63
CA PHE A 34 -10.16 -16.86 20.93
C PHE A 34 -10.45 -15.52 21.63
N PHE A 35 -10.70 -15.54 22.94
CA PHE A 35 -10.94 -14.35 23.75
C PHE A 35 -9.76 -13.39 23.67
N TRP A 36 -8.52 -13.90 23.80
CA TRP A 36 -7.32 -13.09 23.65
C TRP A 36 -7.23 -12.42 22.27
N ARG A 37 -7.56 -13.13 21.19
CA ARG A 37 -7.59 -12.55 19.84
C ARG A 37 -8.66 -11.47 19.69
N VAL A 38 -9.85 -11.69 20.25
CA VAL A 38 -10.95 -10.71 20.22
C VAL A 38 -10.60 -9.48 21.05
N TRP A 39 -10.07 -9.68 22.26
CA TRP A 39 -9.59 -8.60 23.14
C TRP A 39 -8.55 -7.74 22.45
N LYS A 40 -7.52 -8.36 21.84
CA LYS A 40 -6.49 -7.63 21.08
C LYS A 40 -7.06 -6.84 19.89
N ARG A 41 -8.08 -7.36 19.22
CA ARG A 41 -8.77 -6.60 18.16
C ARG A 41 -9.51 -5.40 18.74
N TYR A 42 -10.23 -5.60 19.83
CA TYR A 42 -10.99 -4.56 20.51
C TYR A 42 -10.09 -3.41 20.98
N ILE A 43 -9.03 -3.68 21.74
CA ILE A 43 -8.13 -2.62 22.25
C ILE A 43 -7.46 -1.83 21.12
N LYS A 44 -7.04 -2.51 20.04
CA LYS A 44 -6.43 -1.83 18.87
C LYS A 44 -7.44 -0.97 18.14
N SER A 45 -8.66 -1.48 17.90
CA SER A 45 -9.73 -0.71 17.27
C SER A 45 -10.16 0.48 18.14
N PHE A 46 -10.20 0.30 19.47
CA PHE A 46 -10.48 1.38 20.41
C PHE A 46 -9.40 2.45 20.39
N PHE A 47 -8.12 2.06 20.40
CA PHE A 47 -7.01 3.00 20.25
C PHE A 47 -7.09 3.78 18.93
N ILE A 48 -7.32 3.09 17.81
CA ILE A 48 -7.46 3.72 16.49
C ILE A 48 -8.62 4.72 16.45
N SER A 49 -9.74 4.40 17.11
CA SER A 49 -10.91 5.29 17.16
C SER A 49 -10.65 6.63 17.89
N LYS A 50 -9.62 6.68 18.74
CA LYS A 50 -9.20 7.89 19.46
C LYS A 50 -8.25 8.77 18.66
N LEU A 51 -7.72 8.27 17.54
CA LEU A 51 -6.78 9.04 16.72
C LEU A 51 -7.55 10.10 15.93
N GLU A 52 -7.10 11.35 16.04
CA GLU A 52 -7.58 12.44 15.18
C GLU A 52 -6.86 12.39 13.82
N TRP A 53 -7.66 12.27 12.76
CA TRP A 53 -7.17 12.22 11.39
C TRP A 53 -7.50 13.53 10.68
N VAL A 54 -6.59 13.97 9.80
CA VAL A 54 -6.80 15.10 8.89
C VAL A 54 -6.57 14.64 7.46
N MET A 55 -7.32 15.23 6.53
CA MET A 55 -7.19 15.01 5.10
C MET A 55 -6.69 16.30 4.48
N LEU A 56 -5.54 16.22 3.81
CA LEU A 56 -4.90 17.35 3.16
C LEU A 56 -5.05 17.19 1.65
N GLU A 57 -5.63 18.18 0.99
CA GLU A 57 -5.58 18.32 -0.46
C GLU A 57 -4.36 19.14 -0.84
N ILE A 58 -3.60 18.67 -1.84
CA ILE A 58 -2.43 19.37 -2.34
C ILE A 58 -2.70 19.87 -3.74
N THR A 59 -2.68 21.18 -3.90
CA THR A 59 -2.84 21.86 -5.19
C THR A 59 -1.47 22.37 -5.65
N LEU A 60 -1.07 22.01 -6.86
CA LEU A 60 0.21 22.42 -7.42
C LEU A 60 0.04 23.65 -8.33
N PRO A 61 1.02 24.56 -8.36
CA PRO A 61 1.04 25.62 -9.36
C PRO A 61 1.46 25.08 -10.72
N LYS A 62 1.11 25.81 -11.78
CA LYS A 62 1.38 25.44 -13.19
C LYS A 62 2.85 25.15 -13.52
N GLU A 63 3.79 25.72 -12.78
CA GLU A 63 5.24 25.72 -13.07
C GLU A 63 6.08 24.88 -12.09
N THR A 64 5.62 23.69 -11.71
CA THR A 64 6.43 22.79 -10.86
C THR A 64 7.29 21.87 -11.72
N PHE A 65 8.62 22.04 -11.68
CA PHE A 65 9.58 21.28 -12.50
C PHE A 65 10.49 20.37 -11.66
N LYS A 66 9.94 19.73 -10.61
CA LYS A 66 10.72 18.87 -9.72
C LYS A 66 10.69 17.42 -10.19
N SER A 67 11.85 16.76 -10.17
CA SER A 67 11.93 15.32 -10.36
C SER A 67 11.25 14.55 -9.21
N PRO A 68 10.75 13.31 -9.44
CA PRO A 68 10.24 12.44 -8.39
C PRO A 68 11.19 12.28 -7.19
N LYS A 69 12.50 12.47 -7.38
CA LYS A 69 13.51 12.51 -6.31
C LYS A 69 13.14 13.48 -5.17
N ALA A 70 12.50 14.61 -5.47
CA ALA A 70 12.03 15.56 -4.46
C ALA A 70 11.00 14.91 -3.51
N MET A 71 10.13 14.03 -4.04
CA MET A 71 9.15 13.32 -3.25
C MET A 71 9.79 12.29 -2.29
N GLU A 72 10.97 11.74 -2.59
CA GLU A 72 11.68 10.87 -1.62
C GLU A 72 11.96 11.60 -0.30
N ILE A 73 12.32 12.88 -0.36
CA ILE A 73 12.59 13.71 0.83
C ILE A 73 11.30 13.96 1.61
N VAL A 74 10.19 14.17 0.89
CA VAL A 74 8.87 14.33 1.49
C VAL A 74 8.42 13.04 2.19
N LEU A 75 8.62 11.89 1.54
CA LEU A 75 8.29 10.57 2.08
C LEU A 75 9.05 10.27 3.38
N GLY A 76 10.25 10.82 3.56
CA GLY A 76 10.99 10.75 4.82
C GLY A 76 10.18 11.22 6.05
N ALA A 77 9.28 12.20 5.90
CA ALA A 77 8.42 12.68 6.98
C ALA A 77 7.49 11.59 7.54
N PHE A 78 7.10 10.64 6.70
CA PHE A 78 6.15 9.57 7.01
C PHE A 78 6.81 8.35 7.63
N HIS A 79 8.15 8.27 7.62
CA HIS A 79 8.91 7.16 8.22
C HIS A 79 8.99 7.29 9.75
N GLN A 80 7.85 7.51 10.40
CA GLN A 80 7.74 7.59 11.85
C GLN A 80 7.57 6.18 12.42
N ALA A 81 8.62 5.65 13.03
CA ALA A 81 8.63 4.31 13.62
C ALA A 81 8.82 4.38 15.15
N PRO A 82 7.83 4.87 15.92
CA PRO A 82 7.93 4.83 17.37
C PRO A 82 8.12 3.37 17.81
N GLY A 83 9.08 3.14 18.71
CA GLY A 83 9.31 1.84 19.31
C GLY A 83 8.12 1.47 20.19
N ILE A 84 7.22 0.63 19.70
CA ILE A 84 6.10 0.10 20.49
C ILE A 84 6.59 -1.15 21.20
N ASN A 85 6.51 -1.16 22.52
CA ASN A 85 6.86 -2.34 23.31
C ASN A 85 5.69 -3.35 23.36
N VAL A 86 5.99 -4.59 23.78
CA VAL A 86 5.02 -5.69 23.83
C VAL A 86 3.82 -5.37 24.74
N TYR A 87 4.05 -4.59 25.80
CA TYR A 87 3.01 -4.21 26.75
C TYR A 87 2.03 -3.21 26.13
N GLU A 88 2.55 -2.14 25.53
CA GLU A 88 1.78 -1.13 24.81
C GLU A 88 0.94 -1.74 23.69
N GLU A 89 1.52 -2.65 22.91
CA GLU A 89 0.79 -3.28 21.81
C GLU A 89 -0.34 -4.19 22.30
N ASN A 90 -0.09 -5.01 23.33
CA ASN A 90 -1.01 -6.07 23.74
C ASN A 90 -2.00 -5.67 24.85
N TYR A 91 -1.75 -4.59 25.59
CA TYR A 91 -2.62 -4.12 26.68
C TYR A 91 -3.18 -2.72 26.45
N LEU A 92 -2.39 -1.79 25.91
CA LEU A 92 -2.88 -0.43 25.59
C LEU A 92 -3.47 -0.34 24.17
N GLY A 93 -3.16 -1.33 23.31
CA GLY A 93 -3.62 -1.36 21.93
C GLY A 93 -2.88 -0.38 21.03
N ASN A 94 -1.69 0.11 21.44
CA ASN A 94 -0.90 1.02 20.64
C ASN A 94 -0.61 0.41 19.26
N VAL A 95 -0.78 1.22 18.23
CA VAL A 95 -0.49 0.86 16.85
C VAL A 95 0.54 1.81 16.27
N ARG A 96 1.36 1.32 15.33
CA ARG A 96 2.24 2.21 14.58
C ARG A 96 1.41 3.12 13.69
N PRO A 97 1.78 4.41 13.58
CA PRO A 97 1.07 5.33 12.71
C PRO A 97 1.23 4.88 11.26
N TRP A 98 0.18 5.07 10.48
CA TRP A 98 0.20 4.90 9.04
C TRP A 98 -0.45 6.11 8.39
N SER A 99 -0.16 6.31 7.12
CA SER A 99 -0.66 7.41 6.33
C SER A 99 -1.23 6.90 5.00
N SER A 100 -2.06 7.70 4.35
CA SER A 100 -2.61 7.40 3.04
C SER A 100 -2.16 8.44 2.05
N LEU A 101 -1.54 8.00 0.96
CA LEU A 101 -1.25 8.81 -0.22
C LEU A 101 -2.28 8.45 -1.28
N GLU A 102 -3.08 9.43 -1.69
CA GLU A 102 -4.25 9.18 -2.52
C GLU A 102 -4.25 10.10 -3.74
N ILE A 103 -4.66 9.53 -4.88
CA ILE A 103 -5.00 10.27 -6.09
C ILE A 103 -6.45 9.91 -6.37
N ALA A 104 -7.32 10.90 -6.48
CA ALA A 104 -8.72 10.68 -6.81
C ALA A 104 -9.11 11.53 -8.01
N SER A 105 -9.78 10.91 -8.97
CA SER A 105 -10.52 11.59 -10.01
C SER A 105 -11.99 11.65 -9.62
N ILE A 106 -12.53 12.86 -9.56
CA ILE A 106 -13.93 13.12 -9.25
C ILE A 106 -14.49 13.88 -10.46
N ASP A 107 -15.41 13.26 -11.20
CA ASP A 107 -15.99 13.84 -12.42
C ASP A 107 -14.95 14.23 -13.48
N GLY A 108 -13.82 13.52 -13.51
CA GLY A 108 -12.69 13.78 -14.42
C GLY A 108 -11.64 14.75 -13.87
N HIS A 109 -11.89 15.39 -12.72
CA HIS A 109 -10.92 16.28 -12.07
C HIS A 109 -10.00 15.49 -11.14
N VAL A 110 -8.68 15.59 -11.38
CA VAL A 110 -7.69 14.85 -10.60
C VAL A 110 -7.21 15.66 -9.40
N HIS A 111 -7.31 15.06 -8.23
CA HIS A 111 -6.91 15.63 -6.93
C HIS A 111 -5.87 14.74 -6.24
N PHE A 112 -4.91 15.37 -5.57
CA PHE A 112 -3.94 14.69 -4.72
C PHE A 112 -4.32 14.91 -3.27
N PHE A 113 -4.41 13.81 -2.53
CA PHE A 113 -4.71 13.86 -1.11
C PHE A 113 -3.69 13.10 -0.27
N ILE A 114 -3.50 13.58 0.94
CA ILE A 114 -2.69 12.94 1.97
C ILE A 114 -3.50 12.88 3.27
N ARG A 115 -3.76 11.67 3.76
CA ARG A 115 -4.43 11.44 5.04
C ARG A 115 -3.42 11.04 6.11
N ILE A 116 -3.39 11.80 7.20
CA ILE A 116 -2.42 11.62 8.28
C ILE A 116 -3.07 11.80 9.65
N ILE A 117 -2.41 11.29 10.69
CA ILE A 117 -2.77 11.62 12.07
C ILE A 117 -2.39 13.08 12.31
N LYS A 118 -3.30 13.87 12.86
CA LYS A 118 -3.19 15.32 13.07
C LYS A 118 -1.88 15.75 13.74
N LYS A 119 -1.37 14.92 14.67
CA LYS A 119 -0.08 15.12 15.36
C LYS A 119 1.11 15.29 14.38
N TYR A 120 1.08 14.65 13.22
CA TYR A 120 2.17 14.68 12.24
C TYR A 120 1.99 15.74 11.15
N ARG A 121 0.90 16.51 11.19
CA ARG A 121 0.57 17.51 10.16
C ARG A 121 1.70 18.50 9.91
N VAL A 122 2.18 19.15 10.97
CA VAL A 122 3.23 20.17 10.86
C VAL A 122 4.50 19.61 10.22
N ALA A 123 4.90 18.39 10.59
CA ALA A 123 6.08 17.73 10.02
C ALA A 123 5.89 17.44 8.53
N VAL A 124 4.74 16.90 8.14
CA VAL A 124 4.43 16.59 6.74
C VAL A 124 4.36 17.86 5.88
N GLU A 125 3.65 18.89 6.34
CA GLU A 125 3.55 20.18 5.65
C GLU A 125 4.94 20.81 5.46
N THR A 126 5.77 20.82 6.51
CA THR A 126 7.14 21.36 6.44
C THR A 126 7.98 20.64 5.38
N HIS A 127 7.89 19.32 5.32
CA HIS A 127 8.62 18.54 4.31
C HIS A 127 8.10 18.82 2.89
N ILE A 128 6.77 18.91 2.69
CA ILE A 128 6.18 19.28 1.40
C ILE A 128 6.66 20.66 0.99
N TYR A 129 6.54 21.69 1.84
CA TYR A 129 6.98 23.05 1.54
C TYR A 129 8.49 23.16 1.28
N SER A 130 9.31 22.31 1.90
CA SER A 130 10.76 22.30 1.65
C SER A 130 11.13 21.91 0.21
N GLN A 131 10.30 21.08 -0.43
CA GLN A 131 10.54 20.58 -1.80
C GLN A 131 9.65 21.28 -2.83
N TYR A 132 8.47 21.68 -2.40
CA TYR A 132 7.41 22.33 -3.18
C TYR A 132 6.93 23.60 -2.46
N PRO A 133 7.74 24.68 -2.39
CA PRO A 133 7.42 25.90 -1.62
C PRO A 133 6.13 26.59 -2.07
N THR A 134 5.78 26.42 -3.34
CA THR A 134 4.64 27.04 -4.00
C THR A 134 3.39 26.15 -4.03
N ALA A 135 3.43 24.95 -3.44
CA ALA A 135 2.25 24.11 -3.32
C ALA A 135 1.27 24.69 -2.31
N GLU A 136 -0.02 24.60 -2.58
CA GLU A 136 -1.06 24.97 -1.63
C GLU A 136 -1.57 23.71 -0.93
N ILE A 137 -1.66 23.74 0.39
CA ILE A 137 -2.14 22.63 1.21
C ILE A 137 -3.41 23.07 1.91
N HIS A 138 -4.52 22.42 1.60
CA HIS A 138 -5.84 22.72 2.15
C HIS A 138 -6.33 21.54 3.00
N GLU A 139 -6.81 21.82 4.21
CA GLU A 139 -7.53 20.79 4.98
C GLU A 139 -8.96 20.68 4.46
N VAL A 140 -9.33 19.49 4.02
CA VAL A 140 -10.62 19.24 3.37
C VAL A 140 -11.39 18.12 4.04
N GLN A 141 -12.70 18.08 3.79
CA GLN A 141 -13.50 16.93 4.17
C GLN A 141 -13.14 15.71 3.31
N ASP A 142 -13.18 14.52 3.90
CA ASP A 142 -12.86 13.27 3.20
C ASP A 142 -13.83 13.03 2.02
N TYR A 143 -13.30 13.00 0.80
CA TYR A 143 -14.08 12.90 -0.44
C TYR A 143 -14.94 11.62 -0.51
N VAL A 144 -14.60 10.58 0.25
CA VAL A 144 -15.38 9.33 0.28
C VAL A 144 -16.81 9.54 0.77
N TYR A 145 -17.07 10.61 1.54
CA TYR A 145 -18.42 10.96 1.98
C TYR A 145 -19.32 11.46 0.83
N GLY A 146 -18.73 11.88 -0.30
CA GLY A 146 -19.46 12.24 -1.51
C GLY A 146 -20.13 11.05 -2.20
N VAL A 147 -19.73 9.81 -1.88
CA VAL A 147 -20.27 8.59 -2.51
C VAL A 147 -20.95 7.71 -1.48
N PRO A 148 -22.29 7.73 -1.35
CA PRO A 148 -23.02 6.97 -0.35
C PRO A 148 -23.23 5.50 -0.76
N TYR A 149 -22.19 4.80 -1.24
CA TYR A 149 -22.28 3.45 -1.83
C TYR A 149 -23.00 2.41 -0.94
N LEU A 150 -22.75 2.45 0.37
CA LEU A 150 -23.31 1.50 1.35
C LEU A 150 -24.79 1.71 1.67
N LYS A 151 -25.41 2.82 1.23
CA LYS A 151 -26.84 3.02 1.42
C LYS A 151 -27.62 2.03 0.54
N LYS A 152 -28.69 1.43 1.09
CA LYS A 152 -29.68 0.73 0.29
C LYS A 152 -30.20 1.74 -0.75
N ASP A 153 -30.08 1.41 -2.04
CA ASP A 153 -30.43 2.27 -3.17
C ASP A 153 -29.47 3.43 -3.51
N SER A 154 -28.18 3.30 -3.18
CA SER A 154 -27.17 4.33 -3.46
C SER A 154 -27.10 4.80 -4.93
N GLY A 155 -27.52 3.97 -5.88
CA GLY A 155 -27.44 4.31 -7.31
C GLY A 155 -26.03 4.16 -7.90
N TRP A 156 -25.06 3.74 -7.11
CA TRP A 156 -23.66 3.58 -7.51
C TRP A 156 -23.30 2.13 -7.83
N GLN A 157 -22.49 1.92 -8.85
CA GLN A 157 -21.76 0.68 -9.10
C GLN A 157 -20.29 0.85 -8.75
N LEU A 158 -19.71 -0.23 -8.23
CA LEU A 158 -18.31 -0.29 -7.81
C LEU A 158 -17.60 -1.45 -8.51
N PHE A 159 -16.40 -1.15 -9.01
CA PHE A 159 -15.35 -2.12 -9.25
C PHE A 159 -14.13 -1.72 -8.42
N GLY A 160 -13.41 -2.68 -7.85
CA GLY A 160 -12.16 -2.42 -7.15
C GLY A 160 -11.25 -3.63 -7.10
N THR A 161 -9.97 -3.35 -6.86
CA THR A 161 -8.96 -4.40 -6.65
C THR A 161 -7.90 -3.91 -5.67
N GLU A 162 -7.31 -4.85 -4.96
CA GLU A 162 -6.09 -4.63 -4.18
C GLU A 162 -4.92 -5.16 -5.00
N PHE A 163 -3.71 -4.62 -4.82
CA PHE A 163 -2.53 -5.13 -5.51
C PHE A 163 -1.60 -5.89 -4.57
N LYS A 164 -0.87 -6.85 -5.14
CA LYS A 164 0.27 -7.52 -4.51
C LYS A 164 1.42 -7.62 -5.50
N PHE A 165 2.62 -7.86 -5.00
CA PHE A 165 3.75 -8.12 -5.86
C PHE A 165 3.66 -9.44 -6.63
N THR A 166 4.32 -9.44 -7.78
CA THR A 166 4.43 -10.61 -8.65
C THR A 166 5.51 -11.55 -8.14
N LYS A 167 6.67 -10.99 -7.77
CA LYS A 167 7.82 -11.65 -7.14
C LYS A 167 7.89 -11.32 -5.64
N GLU A 168 8.92 -11.79 -4.96
CA GLU A 168 9.20 -11.49 -3.54
C GLU A 168 9.56 -10.01 -3.32
N ASP A 169 9.31 -9.50 -2.11
CA ASP A 169 9.53 -8.09 -1.72
C ASP A 169 10.99 -7.61 -1.93
N ALA A 170 11.94 -8.55 -1.94
CA ALA A 170 13.35 -8.27 -2.16
C ALA A 170 13.69 -7.78 -3.59
N TYR A 171 12.81 -8.02 -4.57
CA TYR A 171 12.95 -7.43 -5.91
C TYR A 171 12.23 -6.08 -5.96
N PRO A 172 12.91 -4.99 -6.37
CA PRO A 172 12.27 -3.69 -6.52
C PRO A 172 11.35 -3.65 -7.74
N ILE A 173 10.44 -2.68 -7.82
CA ILE A 173 9.73 -2.33 -9.07
C ILE A 173 10.61 -1.49 -9.99
N LYS A 174 10.13 -1.20 -11.21
CA LYS A 174 10.76 -0.19 -12.06
C LYS A 174 10.55 1.20 -11.45
N THR A 175 11.63 1.96 -11.33
CA THR A 175 11.71 3.24 -10.63
C THR A 175 11.95 4.42 -11.58
N TYR A 176 11.76 5.64 -11.11
CA TYR A 176 12.01 6.87 -11.89
C TYR A 176 13.47 6.97 -12.39
N VAL A 177 14.42 6.35 -11.69
CA VAL A 177 15.83 6.26 -12.11
C VAL A 177 15.96 5.42 -13.39
N ASP A 178 15.19 4.35 -13.51
CA ASP A 178 15.15 3.51 -14.71
C ASP A 178 14.48 4.21 -15.90
N TYR A 179 13.73 5.28 -15.64
CA TYR A 179 13.18 6.21 -16.63
C TYR A 179 14.11 7.40 -16.92
N GLY A 180 15.27 7.50 -16.24
CA GLY A 180 16.23 8.58 -16.41
C GLY A 180 15.79 9.92 -15.83
N LEU A 181 14.77 9.94 -14.96
CA LEU A 181 14.26 11.16 -14.33
C LEU A 181 15.15 11.66 -13.17
N ASP A 182 16.14 10.88 -12.77
CA ASP A 182 17.19 11.25 -11.83
C ASP A 182 18.21 12.24 -12.43
N LYS A 183 18.32 12.25 -13.77
CA LYS A 183 19.25 13.10 -14.52
C LYS A 183 18.66 14.46 -14.88
N ASP A 184 17.44 14.74 -14.44
CA ASP A 184 16.68 15.96 -14.74
C ASP A 184 16.77 16.36 -16.24
N PRO A 185 16.34 15.47 -17.18
CA PRO A 185 16.36 15.81 -18.60
C PRO A 185 15.46 17.02 -18.86
N LYS A 186 15.67 17.72 -19.98
CA LYS A 186 14.77 18.81 -20.40
C LYS A 186 13.34 18.29 -20.45
N GLU A 187 12.37 19.13 -20.06
CA GLU A 187 10.96 18.74 -19.93
C GLU A 187 10.43 17.99 -21.17
N GLU A 188 10.76 18.45 -22.37
CA GLU A 188 10.35 17.81 -23.64
C GLU A 188 10.74 16.33 -23.78
N PHE A 189 11.80 15.89 -23.10
CA PHE A 189 12.29 14.52 -23.13
C PHE A 189 11.94 13.72 -21.88
N LYS A 190 11.23 14.31 -20.91
CA LYS A 190 10.82 13.61 -19.70
C LYS A 190 9.73 12.61 -20.05
N VAL A 191 10.01 11.33 -19.76
CA VAL A 191 9.01 10.26 -19.82
C VAL A 191 8.60 9.93 -18.39
N ASP A 192 7.57 10.62 -17.91
CA ASP A 192 7.03 10.37 -16.58
C ASP A 192 6.10 9.15 -16.60
N PRO A 193 6.37 8.10 -15.79
CA PRO A 193 5.48 6.96 -15.73
C PRO A 193 4.07 7.33 -15.28
N MET A 194 3.85 8.33 -14.41
CA MET A 194 2.50 8.67 -13.92
C MET A 194 1.57 9.27 -14.98
N THR A 195 2.09 9.79 -16.10
CA THR A 195 1.28 10.51 -17.10
C THR A 195 0.12 9.67 -17.62
N SER A 196 0.34 8.41 -18.00
CA SER A 196 -0.73 7.54 -18.52
C SER A 196 -1.83 7.27 -17.49
N ALA A 197 -1.47 7.18 -16.21
CA ALA A 197 -2.45 7.03 -15.14
C ALA A 197 -3.29 8.30 -14.96
N LEU A 198 -2.64 9.47 -14.97
CA LEU A 198 -3.30 10.77 -14.81
C LEU A 198 -4.20 11.10 -16.01
N GLU A 199 -3.79 10.75 -17.23
CA GLU A 199 -4.62 10.90 -18.44
C GLU A 199 -5.88 10.05 -18.37
N PHE A 200 -5.76 8.76 -18.00
CA PHE A 200 -6.92 7.90 -17.80
C PHE A 200 -7.85 8.48 -16.71
N MET A 201 -7.29 8.85 -15.56
CA MET A 201 -8.05 9.47 -14.48
C MET A 201 -8.69 10.79 -14.90
N GLY A 202 -8.08 11.57 -15.79
CA GLY A 202 -8.65 12.79 -16.34
C GLY A 202 -9.73 12.57 -17.41
N SER A 203 -9.76 11.38 -18.02
CA SER A 203 -10.70 11.05 -19.11
C SER A 203 -12.07 10.55 -18.65
N VAL A 204 -12.23 10.23 -17.36
CA VAL A 204 -13.53 9.77 -16.83
C VAL A 204 -14.53 10.93 -16.80
N GLY A 205 -15.81 10.64 -17.05
CA GLY A 205 -16.83 11.66 -17.21
C GLY A 205 -17.54 12.07 -15.91
N PRO A 206 -18.47 13.03 -15.98
CA PRO A 206 -19.29 13.44 -14.85
C PRO A 206 -20.18 12.30 -14.33
N GLY A 207 -20.20 12.07 -13.02
CA GLY A 207 -20.87 10.94 -12.37
C GLY A 207 -20.02 9.67 -12.29
N GLU A 208 -18.73 9.77 -12.63
CA GLU A 208 -17.72 8.73 -12.47
C GLU A 208 -16.61 9.22 -11.53
N GLN A 209 -16.06 8.29 -10.75
CA GLN A 209 -14.93 8.54 -9.88
C GLN A 209 -13.93 7.39 -9.92
N VAL A 210 -12.64 7.72 -9.92
CA VAL A 210 -11.54 6.76 -9.83
C VAL A 210 -10.69 7.12 -8.63
N TRP A 211 -10.52 6.18 -7.71
CA TRP A 211 -9.72 6.39 -6.50
C TRP A 211 -8.53 5.45 -6.48
N PHE A 212 -7.33 6.01 -6.31
CA PHE A 212 -6.07 5.31 -6.17
C PHE A 212 -5.51 5.59 -4.78
N GLN A 213 -5.33 4.54 -3.97
CA GLN A 213 -4.91 4.67 -2.57
C GLN A 213 -3.67 3.82 -2.31
N ILE A 214 -2.63 4.47 -1.76
CA ILE A 214 -1.42 3.84 -1.25
C ILE A 214 -1.38 4.10 0.26
N LEU A 215 -1.54 3.04 1.04
CA LEU A 215 -1.36 3.09 2.49
C LEU A 215 0.10 2.79 2.80
N ILE A 216 0.74 3.65 3.59
CA ILE A 216 2.15 3.54 3.97
C ILE A 216 2.32 3.52 5.49
N MET A 217 3.23 2.69 5.96
CA MET A 217 3.66 2.59 7.35
C MET A 217 5.15 2.27 7.38
N ALA A 218 5.92 2.82 8.32
CA ALA A 218 7.35 2.47 8.42
C ALA A 218 7.53 0.94 8.55
N ALA A 219 8.45 0.37 7.76
CA ALA A 219 8.57 -1.08 7.62
C ALA A 219 8.82 -1.79 8.96
N GLN A 220 8.20 -2.95 9.13
CA GLN A 220 8.35 -3.78 10.31
C GLN A 220 9.23 -5.01 10.03
N LYS A 221 9.89 -5.50 11.08
CA LYS A 221 10.56 -6.80 11.05
C LYS A 221 9.52 -7.91 11.00
N ARG A 222 9.20 -8.37 9.79
CA ARG A 222 8.20 -9.44 9.55
C ARG A 222 8.76 -10.69 8.88
N PHE A 223 9.93 -10.60 8.25
CA PHE A 223 10.48 -11.67 7.43
C PHE A 223 11.11 -12.71 8.35
N ARG A 224 10.94 -14.01 8.08
CA ARG A 224 11.55 -15.04 8.93
C ARG A 224 13.06 -15.08 8.71
N LYS A 225 13.83 -15.10 9.80
CA LYS A 225 15.28 -15.25 9.72
C LYS A 225 15.65 -16.71 9.40
N PRO A 226 16.44 -16.98 8.34
CA PRO A 226 16.86 -18.34 8.00
C PRO A 226 17.58 -19.04 9.17
N GLY A 227 17.35 -20.34 9.35
CA GLY A 227 17.98 -21.13 10.42
C GLY A 227 17.37 -20.95 11.81
N THR A 228 16.36 -20.09 11.97
CA THR A 228 15.64 -19.91 13.24
C THR A 228 14.15 -20.20 13.10
N PHE A 229 13.52 -20.62 14.19
CA PHE A 229 12.08 -20.94 14.19
C PHE A 229 11.22 -19.74 14.58
N PHE A 230 11.73 -18.83 15.40
CA PHE A 230 10.96 -17.72 15.97
C PHE A 230 11.56 -16.32 15.72
N GLU A 231 12.77 -16.21 15.14
CA GLU A 231 13.34 -14.89 14.88
C GLU A 231 12.86 -14.32 13.55
N THR A 232 12.56 -13.03 13.57
CA THR A 232 12.21 -12.24 12.39
C THR A 232 13.29 -11.22 12.08
N GLN A 233 13.56 -11.03 10.80
CA GLN A 233 14.47 -10.03 10.25
C GLN A 233 13.70 -8.93 9.50
N ASP A 234 14.43 -7.86 9.20
CA ASP A 234 13.95 -6.76 8.37
C ASP A 234 14.02 -7.11 6.88
N TRP A 235 13.29 -6.36 6.04
CA TRP A 235 13.28 -6.55 4.58
C TRP A 235 14.68 -6.43 3.97
N VAL A 236 15.52 -5.53 4.51
CA VAL A 236 16.93 -5.37 4.11
C VAL A 236 17.71 -6.69 4.27
N GLY A 237 17.41 -7.48 5.29
CA GLY A 237 18.04 -8.79 5.50
C GLY A 237 17.66 -9.81 4.43
N ASP A 238 16.42 -9.75 3.96
CA ASP A 238 15.92 -10.61 2.88
C ASP A 238 16.53 -10.20 1.52
N SER A 239 16.60 -8.90 1.24
CA SER A 239 17.28 -8.38 0.04
C SER A 239 18.77 -8.71 0.00
N LYS A 240 19.48 -8.65 1.13
CA LYS A 240 20.90 -9.05 1.21
C LYS A 240 21.10 -10.54 0.92
N LYS A 241 20.19 -11.39 1.42
CA LYS A 241 20.21 -12.83 1.13
C LYS A 241 19.97 -13.10 -0.36
N LEU A 242 19.03 -12.38 -0.97
CA LEU A 242 18.79 -12.46 -2.40
C LEU A 242 20.05 -12.04 -3.19
N LEU A 243 20.70 -10.95 -2.79
CA LEU A 243 21.94 -10.48 -3.40
C LEU A 243 23.05 -11.53 -3.32
N ASP A 244 23.27 -12.14 -2.15
CA ASP A 244 24.27 -13.20 -1.99
C ASP A 244 23.97 -14.44 -2.85
N THR A 245 22.68 -14.75 -3.03
CA THR A 245 22.21 -15.84 -3.91
C THR A 245 22.47 -15.52 -5.38
N LEU A 246 22.14 -14.31 -5.83
CA LEU A 246 22.33 -13.86 -7.22
C LEU A 246 23.82 -13.77 -7.58
N MET A 247 24.64 -13.26 -6.67
CA MET A 247 26.09 -13.18 -6.83
C MET A 247 26.79 -14.53 -6.62
N LYS A 248 26.04 -15.61 -6.31
CA LYS A 248 26.58 -16.96 -6.02
C LYS A 248 27.63 -16.96 -4.89
N ARG A 249 27.62 -15.97 -4.00
CA ARG A 249 28.60 -15.84 -2.89
C ARG A 249 28.56 -17.04 -1.95
N ASP A 250 27.39 -17.65 -1.78
CA ASP A 250 27.25 -18.84 -0.95
C ASP A 250 27.95 -20.08 -1.51
N LYS A 251 28.12 -20.18 -2.84
CA LYS A 251 28.88 -21.28 -3.47
C LYS A 251 30.40 -21.06 -3.46
N LEU A 252 30.84 -19.83 -3.18
CA LEU A 252 32.25 -19.44 -3.19
C LEU A 252 32.91 -19.57 -1.81
N LYS A 253 32.15 -19.74 -0.73
CA LYS A 253 32.70 -19.96 0.62
C LYS A 253 33.51 -21.27 0.73
N ASP A 254 33.25 -22.24 -0.14
CA ASP A 254 33.96 -23.52 -0.20
C ASP A 254 35.18 -23.50 -1.14
N ALA A 255 35.39 -22.42 -1.91
CA ALA A 255 36.48 -22.29 -2.87
C ALA A 255 37.43 -21.15 -2.48
N VAL A 256 38.47 -21.49 -1.73
CA VAL A 256 39.63 -20.61 -1.54
C VAL A 256 40.35 -20.50 -2.89
N MET A 257 40.05 -19.46 -3.68
CA MET A 257 41.00 -18.66 -4.49
C MET A 257 40.36 -17.87 -5.65
N LEU A 258 40.99 -16.70 -5.87
CA LEU A 258 41.17 -15.94 -7.11
C LEU A 258 40.00 -15.13 -7.68
N SER A 259 40.07 -13.82 -7.41
CA SER A 259 40.07 -12.70 -8.39
C SER A 259 39.47 -12.89 -9.78
N ASN A 260 38.32 -13.54 -9.91
CA ASN A 260 37.46 -13.36 -11.06
C ASN A 260 36.30 -12.49 -10.61
N GLU A 261 36.27 -11.26 -11.12
CA GLU A 261 35.03 -10.48 -11.15
C GLU A 261 33.91 -11.43 -11.57
N ILE A 262 32.88 -11.55 -10.74
CA ILE A 262 31.71 -12.36 -11.08
C ILE A 262 31.16 -11.75 -12.37
N LEU A 263 31.37 -12.42 -13.50
CA LEU A 263 30.86 -12.03 -14.80
C LEU A 263 29.34 -12.27 -14.80
N LEU A 264 28.61 -11.32 -14.20
CA LEU A 264 27.17 -11.23 -14.29
C LEU A 264 26.80 -10.85 -15.72
N SER A 265 25.73 -11.43 -16.25
CA SER A 265 25.13 -10.92 -17.48
C SER A 265 24.70 -9.46 -17.27
N PRO A 266 24.61 -8.62 -18.33
CA PRO A 266 24.15 -7.24 -18.19
C PRO A 266 22.79 -7.11 -17.49
N GLY A 267 21.88 -8.07 -17.74
CA GLY A 267 20.59 -8.17 -17.06
C GLY A 267 20.72 -8.43 -15.56
N GLU A 268 21.49 -9.45 -15.16
CA GLU A 268 21.72 -9.75 -13.74
C GLU A 268 22.40 -8.61 -13.01
N ARG A 269 23.37 -7.94 -13.65
CA ARG A 269 24.05 -6.77 -13.10
C ARG A 269 23.08 -5.63 -12.81
N SER A 270 22.18 -5.31 -13.74
CA SER A 270 21.15 -4.28 -13.52
C SER A 270 20.21 -4.62 -12.35
N VAL A 271 19.87 -5.90 -12.17
CA VAL A 271 19.03 -6.35 -11.05
C VAL A 271 19.78 -6.19 -9.72
N VAL A 272 21.05 -6.57 -9.68
CA VAL A 272 21.91 -6.42 -8.50
C VAL A 272 22.05 -4.94 -8.13
N GLU A 273 22.38 -4.08 -9.08
CA GLU A 273 22.51 -2.63 -8.86
C GLU A 273 21.20 -2.01 -8.36
N ALA A 274 20.05 -2.45 -8.90
CA ALA A 274 18.74 -1.99 -8.44
C ALA A 274 18.46 -2.41 -6.98
N ILE A 275 18.79 -3.66 -6.59
CA ILE A 275 18.63 -4.14 -5.21
C ILE A 275 19.57 -3.40 -4.26
N GLU A 276 20.83 -3.18 -4.64
CA GLU A 276 21.80 -2.43 -3.84
C GLU A 276 21.37 -0.98 -3.60
N ARG A 277 20.80 -0.33 -4.63
CA ARG A 277 20.17 0.98 -4.48
C ARG A 277 18.97 0.91 -3.56
N GLN A 278 18.14 -0.12 -3.70
CA GLN A 278 16.91 -0.27 -2.92
C GLN A 278 17.18 -0.30 -1.41
N ILE A 279 18.13 -1.13 -0.96
CA ILE A 279 18.48 -1.33 0.45
C ILE A 279 19.10 -0.10 1.13
N SER A 280 19.56 0.88 0.35
CA SER A 280 20.13 2.13 0.87
C SER A 280 19.05 3.16 1.28
N LYS A 281 17.79 2.89 0.97
CA LYS A 281 16.66 3.79 1.15
C LYS A 281 15.75 3.34 2.31
N LEU A 282 14.92 4.25 2.79
CA LEU A 282 13.93 3.94 3.83
C LEU A 282 12.82 3.05 3.24
N GLY A 283 12.43 2.02 3.99
CA GLY A 283 11.40 1.05 3.58
C GLY A 283 10.06 1.30 4.26
N PHE A 284 8.98 1.08 3.53
CA PHE A 284 7.61 1.20 4.01
C PHE A 284 6.84 -0.09 3.74
N ASP A 285 6.07 -0.52 4.75
CA ASP A 285 5.00 -1.47 4.55
C ASP A 285 3.86 -0.79 3.83
N CYS A 286 3.52 -1.32 2.66
CA CYS A 286 2.61 -0.70 1.72
C CYS A 286 1.40 -1.59 1.41
N GLY A 287 0.28 -0.92 1.17
CA GLY A 287 -0.93 -1.52 0.64
C GLY A 287 -1.52 -0.64 -0.43
N ILE A 288 -1.64 -1.16 -1.66
CA ILE A 288 -2.20 -0.40 -2.79
C ILE A 288 -3.56 -0.97 -3.14
N ARG A 289 -4.52 -0.08 -3.35
CA ARG A 289 -5.84 -0.44 -3.87
C ARG A 289 -6.38 0.64 -4.79
N VAL A 290 -7.28 0.21 -5.65
CA VAL A 290 -7.97 1.06 -6.61
C VAL A 290 -9.46 0.76 -6.61
N ILE A 291 -10.24 1.82 -6.78
CA ILE A 291 -11.69 1.76 -6.90
C ILE A 291 -12.12 2.59 -8.09
N TYR A 292 -13.02 2.04 -8.89
CA TYR A 292 -13.81 2.75 -9.88
C TYR A 292 -15.27 2.72 -9.45
N LEU A 293 -15.84 3.91 -9.30
CA LEU A 293 -17.21 4.16 -8.88
C LEU A 293 -17.90 4.95 -9.98
N ALA A 294 -19.12 4.57 -10.32
CA ALA A 294 -19.94 5.37 -11.21
C ALA A 294 -21.42 5.22 -10.86
N GLU A 295 -22.21 6.20 -11.24
CA GLU A 295 -23.67 6.06 -11.28
C GLU A 295 -24.05 4.85 -12.18
N LYS A 296 -25.11 4.12 -11.82
CA LYS A 296 -25.50 2.84 -12.47
C LYS A 296 -25.64 2.94 -13.99
N ASP A 297 -26.11 4.08 -14.48
CA ASP A 297 -26.33 4.39 -15.89
C ASP A 297 -25.05 4.83 -16.63
N LYS A 298 -24.04 5.30 -15.88
CA LYS A 298 -22.77 5.80 -16.42
C LYS A 298 -21.61 4.84 -16.27
N PHE A 299 -21.81 3.71 -15.57
CA PHE A 299 -20.77 2.72 -15.36
C PHE A 299 -20.28 2.14 -16.69
N ASN A 300 -19.03 2.41 -17.03
CA ASN A 300 -18.37 1.93 -18.22
C ASN A 300 -17.37 0.81 -17.87
N PRO A 301 -17.64 -0.45 -18.23
CA PRO A 301 -16.72 -1.56 -18.00
C PRO A 301 -15.33 -1.36 -18.63
N SER A 302 -15.20 -0.55 -19.68
CA SER A 302 -13.91 -0.27 -20.32
C SER A 302 -12.93 0.43 -19.36
N ASN A 303 -13.46 1.26 -18.44
CA ASN A 303 -12.67 1.96 -17.43
C ASN A 303 -12.03 1.00 -16.41
N ILE A 304 -12.52 -0.24 -16.30
CA ILE A 304 -11.87 -1.29 -15.51
C ILE A 304 -10.49 -1.62 -16.07
N SER A 305 -10.36 -1.74 -17.40
CA SER A 305 -9.07 -2.01 -18.04
C SER A 305 -8.10 -0.84 -17.85
N GLY A 306 -8.61 0.39 -17.98
CA GLY A 306 -7.86 1.61 -17.70
C GLY A 306 -7.34 1.64 -16.25
N LEU A 307 -8.20 1.34 -15.27
CA LEU A 307 -7.83 1.25 -13.86
C LEU A 307 -6.73 0.22 -13.61
N MET A 308 -6.82 -0.94 -14.26
CA MET A 308 -5.81 -2.00 -14.16
C MET A 308 -4.48 -1.62 -14.83
N SER A 309 -4.49 -0.67 -15.76
CA SER A 309 -3.30 -0.22 -16.49
C SER A 309 -2.45 0.78 -15.70
N VAL A 310 -3.04 1.49 -14.73
CA VAL A 310 -2.38 2.51 -13.88
C VAL A 310 -1.09 1.99 -13.23
N VAL A 311 -1.02 0.71 -12.88
CA VAL A 311 0.15 0.11 -12.22
C VAL A 311 1.10 -0.61 -13.19
N LYS A 312 0.72 -0.80 -14.45
CA LYS A 312 1.49 -1.65 -15.40
C LYS A 312 2.81 -1.03 -15.80
N GLN A 313 2.89 0.31 -15.85
CA GLN A 313 4.12 1.03 -16.18
C GLN A 313 5.28 0.73 -15.22
N TYR A 314 4.98 0.39 -13.97
CA TYR A 314 5.99 0.07 -12.97
C TYR A 314 6.49 -1.38 -13.02
N ASN A 315 5.88 -2.22 -13.88
CA ASN A 315 6.23 -3.62 -14.00
C ASN A 315 7.46 -3.78 -14.90
N SER A 316 8.35 -4.69 -14.52
CA SER A 316 9.47 -5.12 -15.36
C SER A 316 9.60 -6.64 -15.35
N LEU A 317 10.09 -7.21 -16.45
CA LEU A 317 10.29 -8.65 -16.57
C LEU A 317 11.43 -9.14 -15.66
N ASN A 318 12.48 -8.34 -15.54
CA ASN A 318 13.66 -8.67 -14.72
C ASN A 318 13.45 -8.28 -13.26
N LEU A 319 12.75 -7.17 -13.00
CA LEU A 319 12.41 -6.68 -11.67
C LEU A 319 11.02 -7.16 -11.22
N ASN A 320 10.42 -6.51 -10.23
CA ASN A 320 9.09 -6.82 -9.72
C ASN A 320 7.99 -6.05 -10.46
N GLY A 321 6.75 -6.29 -10.05
CA GLY A 321 5.57 -5.63 -10.59
C GLY A 321 4.31 -5.98 -9.83
N PHE A 322 3.24 -5.26 -10.09
CA PHE A 322 1.95 -5.41 -9.44
C PHE A 322 1.04 -6.37 -10.20
N LYS A 323 0.36 -7.24 -9.43
CA LYS A 323 -0.74 -8.09 -9.92
C LYS A 323 -2.00 -7.90 -9.06
N PRO A 324 -3.20 -7.96 -9.65
CA PRO A 324 -4.45 -7.86 -8.91
C PRO A 324 -4.57 -8.96 -7.85
N ALA A 325 -5.20 -8.61 -6.74
CA ALA A 325 -5.59 -9.47 -5.65
C ALA A 325 -6.95 -9.01 -5.11
N ARG A 326 -7.78 -9.97 -4.67
CA ARG A 326 -9.09 -9.69 -4.03
C ARG A 326 -9.95 -8.73 -4.86
N THR A 327 -9.95 -8.91 -6.18
CA THR A 327 -10.75 -8.14 -7.14
C THR A 327 -12.24 -8.35 -6.90
N THR A 328 -13.04 -7.31 -7.09
CA THR A 328 -14.51 -7.37 -7.04
C THR A 328 -15.11 -7.91 -8.34
N SER A 329 -14.51 -8.96 -8.89
CA SER A 329 -14.99 -9.70 -10.06
C SER A 329 -14.82 -11.18 -9.76
N TYR A 330 -15.87 -11.96 -9.97
CA TYR A 330 -15.91 -13.38 -9.68
C TYR A 330 -16.45 -14.12 -10.88
N ASP A 331 -15.88 -15.29 -11.14
CA ASP A 331 -16.46 -16.23 -12.09
C ASP A 331 -17.82 -16.74 -11.56
N PRO A 332 -18.83 -16.94 -12.40
CA PRO A 332 -20.16 -17.39 -11.97
C PRO A 332 -20.15 -18.65 -11.09
N TRP A 333 -19.19 -19.57 -11.30
CA TRP A 333 -19.05 -20.79 -10.50
C TRP A 333 -18.53 -20.52 -9.07
N GLN A 334 -17.80 -19.42 -8.85
CA GLN A 334 -17.21 -19.09 -7.55
C GLN A 334 -18.24 -18.47 -6.59
N ASP A 335 -19.35 -17.93 -7.11
CA ASP A 335 -20.45 -17.36 -6.34
C ASP A 335 -21.82 -17.88 -6.83
N PRO A 336 -22.13 -19.18 -6.66
CA PRO A 336 -23.36 -19.79 -7.17
C PRO A 336 -24.64 -19.21 -6.56
N PHE A 337 -24.53 -18.49 -5.43
CA PHE A 337 -25.66 -17.87 -4.74
C PHE A 337 -25.67 -16.33 -4.87
N GLY A 338 -24.72 -15.73 -5.59
CA GLY A 338 -24.61 -14.28 -5.78
C GLY A 338 -24.41 -13.46 -4.49
N LYS A 339 -23.98 -14.10 -3.40
CA LYS A 339 -23.85 -13.47 -2.06
C LYS A 339 -22.43 -13.04 -1.74
N LYS A 340 -21.42 -13.59 -2.43
CA LYS A 340 -20.02 -13.25 -2.17
C LYS A 340 -19.64 -11.93 -2.80
N LEU A 341 -20.06 -11.69 -4.04
CA LEU A 341 -19.70 -10.48 -4.78
C LEU A 341 -20.12 -9.19 -4.05
N PRO A 342 -21.38 -9.03 -3.56
CA PRO A 342 -21.78 -7.85 -2.80
C PRO A 342 -20.96 -7.66 -1.52
N LYS A 343 -20.74 -8.73 -0.75
CA LYS A 343 -19.95 -8.68 0.50
C LYS A 343 -18.50 -8.27 0.27
N VAL A 344 -17.91 -8.69 -0.85
CA VAL A 344 -16.53 -8.32 -1.19
C VAL A 344 -16.46 -6.86 -1.63
N LYS A 345 -17.44 -6.37 -2.40
CA LYS A 345 -17.55 -4.95 -2.75
C LYS A 345 -17.74 -4.07 -1.51
N GLU A 346 -18.68 -4.43 -0.63
CA GLU A 346 -18.91 -3.75 0.64
C GLU A 346 -17.64 -3.74 1.50
N SER A 347 -17.02 -4.91 1.71
CA SER A 347 -15.80 -5.00 2.51
C SER A 347 -14.64 -4.20 1.93
N LEU A 348 -14.52 -4.11 0.60
CA LEU A 348 -13.46 -3.36 -0.05
C LEU A 348 -13.71 -1.85 0.06
N PHE A 349 -14.95 -1.41 -0.16
CA PHE A 349 -15.36 -0.01 0.03
C PHE A 349 -15.17 0.45 1.48
N GLU A 350 -15.63 -0.33 2.45
CA GLU A 350 -15.44 -0.01 3.88
C GLU A 350 -13.95 0.05 4.26
N ALA A 351 -13.15 -0.88 3.74
CA ALA A 351 -11.71 -0.89 3.97
C ALA A 351 -11.04 0.35 3.37
N PHE A 352 -11.51 0.81 2.21
CA PHE A 352 -11.05 2.04 1.57
C PHE A 352 -11.40 3.25 2.42
N CYS A 353 -12.67 3.44 2.79
CA CYS A 353 -13.11 4.59 3.60
C CYS A 353 -12.39 4.67 4.94
N LYS A 354 -12.19 3.52 5.61
CA LYS A 354 -11.49 3.44 6.90
C LYS A 354 -9.95 3.48 6.77
N ARG A 355 -9.42 3.49 5.54
CA ARG A 355 -7.98 3.39 5.25
C ARG A 355 -7.35 2.17 5.97
N GLY A 356 -8.09 1.08 6.01
CA GLY A 356 -7.76 -0.14 6.75
C GLY A 356 -6.91 -1.09 5.92
N TRP A 357 -5.71 -1.40 6.42
CA TRP A 357 -4.81 -2.41 5.83
C TRP A 357 -3.93 -3.11 6.86
N PHE A 358 -3.31 -2.36 7.77
CA PHE A 358 -2.33 -2.91 8.71
C PHE A 358 -2.98 -3.52 9.96
N TYR A 359 -4.10 -2.97 10.41
CA TYR A 359 -4.73 -3.31 11.68
C TYR A 359 -6.19 -3.79 11.50
N PRO A 360 -6.72 -4.57 12.46
CA PRO A 360 -8.13 -4.92 12.50
C PRO A 360 -9.04 -3.67 12.42
N PRO A 361 -10.20 -3.75 11.73
CA PRO A 361 -10.84 -4.96 11.22
C PRO A 361 -10.31 -5.45 9.86
N TYR A 362 -9.62 -4.62 9.09
CA TYR A 362 -9.06 -5.00 7.78
C TYR A 362 -7.55 -5.11 7.86
N SER A 363 -7.07 -6.31 8.18
CA SER A 363 -5.66 -6.66 8.10
C SER A 363 -5.40 -7.41 6.79
N ARG A 364 -4.39 -6.97 6.04
CA ARG A 364 -3.89 -7.57 4.80
C ARG A 364 -2.39 -7.75 4.94
N LEU A 365 -1.82 -8.68 4.16
CA LEU A 365 -0.37 -8.80 4.07
C LEU A 365 0.16 -7.61 3.25
N PRO A 366 0.96 -6.70 3.84
CA PRO A 366 1.61 -5.65 3.08
C PRO A 366 2.82 -6.20 2.33
N PHE A 367 3.26 -5.46 1.31
CA PHE A 367 4.55 -5.64 0.66
C PHE A 367 5.44 -4.43 0.98
N VAL A 368 6.76 -4.54 0.86
CA VAL A 368 7.66 -3.40 1.09
C VAL A 368 7.90 -2.62 -0.19
N LEU A 369 7.78 -1.29 -0.12
CA LEU A 369 8.34 -0.37 -1.10
C LEU A 369 9.29 0.59 -0.39
N ASN A 370 10.39 0.96 -1.02
CA ASN A 370 11.24 2.02 -0.49
C ASN A 370 10.79 3.42 -0.94
N THR A 371 11.49 4.47 -0.51
CA THR A 371 11.19 5.85 -0.90
C THR A 371 11.28 6.09 -2.40
N GLU A 372 12.23 5.48 -3.10
CA GLU A 372 12.43 5.64 -4.55
C GLU A 372 11.27 5.03 -5.34
N GLU A 373 10.85 3.83 -4.98
CA GLU A 373 9.71 3.12 -5.55
C GLU A 373 8.40 3.85 -5.26
N LEU A 374 8.20 4.29 -4.01
CA LEU A 374 7.03 5.09 -3.61
C LEU A 374 6.97 6.43 -4.35
N ALA A 375 8.10 7.14 -4.46
CA ALA A 375 8.19 8.39 -5.20
C ALA A 375 7.93 8.18 -6.70
N THR A 376 8.14 6.99 -7.24
CA THR A 376 7.85 6.69 -8.66
C THR A 376 6.35 6.51 -8.91
N ILE A 377 5.61 5.97 -7.92
CA ILE A 377 4.16 5.70 -8.04
C ILE A 377 3.29 6.85 -7.54
N TYR A 378 3.85 7.71 -6.68
CA TYR A 378 3.19 8.89 -6.13
C TYR A 378 4.20 10.01 -6.02
N HIS A 379 4.18 10.90 -7.00
CA HIS A 379 4.86 12.19 -6.96
C HIS A 379 3.96 13.26 -7.57
N PHE A 380 4.34 14.51 -7.33
CA PHE A 380 3.72 15.67 -7.94
C PHE A 380 4.26 15.83 -9.36
N PRO A 381 3.42 15.64 -10.38
CA PRO A 381 3.88 15.57 -11.76
C PRO A 381 4.35 16.94 -12.25
N GLY A 382 5.29 16.92 -13.20
CA GLY A 382 5.81 18.12 -13.84
C GLY A 382 4.84 18.76 -14.84
N ALA A 383 5.31 19.77 -15.58
CA ALA A 383 4.52 20.41 -16.62
C ALA A 383 4.14 19.44 -17.77
N VAL A 384 4.95 18.40 -17.99
CA VAL A 384 4.77 17.39 -19.04
C VAL A 384 3.48 16.57 -18.87
N ALA A 385 3.02 16.36 -17.64
CA ALA A 385 1.69 15.82 -17.40
C ALA A 385 0.65 16.93 -17.62
N ALA A 386 0.43 17.28 -18.88
CA ALA A 386 -0.44 18.38 -19.33
C ALA A 386 -1.93 18.02 -19.23
N THR A 387 -2.35 17.23 -18.25
CA THR A 387 -3.75 16.86 -18.05
C THR A 387 -4.52 18.13 -17.68
N PRO A 388 -5.41 18.65 -18.58
CA PRO A 388 -6.06 19.94 -18.37
C PRO A 388 -7.06 19.91 -17.20
N THR A 389 -7.54 18.73 -16.81
CA THR A 389 -8.46 18.53 -15.70
C THR A 389 -7.79 18.51 -14.33
N PHE A 390 -6.45 18.55 -14.29
CA PHE A 390 -5.70 18.70 -13.05
C PHE A 390 -5.86 20.13 -12.52
N ALA A 391 -6.43 20.28 -11.32
CA ALA A 391 -6.62 21.58 -10.70
C ALA A 391 -5.25 22.20 -10.35
N ARG A 392 -4.76 23.12 -11.20
CA ARG A 392 -3.53 23.87 -10.95
C ARG A 392 -3.88 25.29 -10.51
N SER A 393 -3.23 25.79 -9.45
CA SER A 393 -3.38 27.18 -9.03
C SER A 393 -2.89 28.12 -10.14
N GLU A 394 -3.67 29.16 -10.46
CA GLU A 394 -3.46 30.00 -11.64
C GLU A 394 -2.29 30.99 -11.50
N SER A 395 -1.84 31.29 -10.28
CA SER A 395 -0.74 32.23 -10.05
C SER A 395 0.09 31.85 -8.83
N LYS A 396 1.42 32.04 -8.91
CA LYS A 396 2.25 32.18 -7.71
C LYS A 396 1.77 33.44 -7.00
N ARG A 397 1.34 33.35 -5.74
CA ARG A 397 1.15 34.57 -4.93
C ARG A 397 2.49 35.30 -4.88
N GLY A 398 2.57 36.46 -5.52
CA GLY A 398 3.71 37.35 -5.37
C GLY A 398 3.81 37.75 -3.91
N GLU A 399 5.00 37.66 -3.34
CA GLU A 399 5.26 38.31 -2.06
C GLU A 399 4.93 39.80 -2.21
N ALA A 400 4.21 40.37 -1.24
CA ALA A 400 3.99 41.80 -1.22
C ALA A 400 5.36 42.50 -1.22
N PRO A 401 5.62 43.46 -2.12
CA PRO A 401 6.90 44.17 -2.12
C PRO A 401 7.15 44.79 -0.75
N VAL A 402 8.37 44.64 -0.24
CA VAL A 402 8.78 45.03 1.12
C VAL A 402 8.60 46.55 1.39
N ASN A 403 8.34 47.34 0.34
CA ASN A 403 8.10 48.79 0.40
C ASN A 403 6.61 49.16 0.27
N LEU A 404 5.74 48.61 1.14
CA LEU A 404 4.45 49.24 1.40
C LEU A 404 4.66 50.29 2.51
N PRO A 405 4.40 51.59 2.27
CA PRO A 405 4.34 52.57 3.34
C PRO A 405 3.20 52.17 4.28
N ILE A 406 3.49 52.19 5.59
CA ILE A 406 2.55 51.91 6.69
C ILE A 406 1.38 52.88 6.64
#